data_AF-A0A136LY09-F1
#
_entry.id   AF-A0A136LY09-F1
#
_cell.length_a   1.000
_cell.length_b   1.000
_cell.length_c   1.000
_cell.angle_alpha   90.00
_cell.angle_beta   90.00
_cell.angle_gamma   90.00
#
_symmetry.space_group_name_H-M   'P 1'
#
loop_
_entity.id
_entity.type
_entity.pdbx_description
1 polymer ?
#
loop_
_entity_poly.entity_id
_entity_poly.type
_entity_poly.pdbx_seq_one_letter_code
_entity_poly.pdbx_strand_id
1 'polypeptide(L)'
;MPKSIQDLTDIVCAFADERGWANNDPNQLISSILIELGELAEHYQWKSRFPEFDKQKKLEVGYEFVDILFYLLQLAAKSGIDIEAAFDSKLPKLHAKFPVGQTDEEFERTKEEYRRTGKNKLYS
;
A
#
# COMPACT_ATOMS: atom_id res chain seq x y z
N MET A 1 -11.62 -1.65 20.34
CA MET A 1 -11.82 -0.86 19.10
C MET A 1 -10.87 -1.41 18.04
N PRO A 2 -11.22 -1.37 16.73
CA PRO A 2 -10.24 -1.67 15.69
C PRO A 2 -9.06 -0.69 15.80
N LYS A 3 -7.85 -1.14 15.46
CA LYS A 3 -6.65 -0.28 15.45
C LYS A 3 -6.72 0.69 14.27
N SER A 4 -6.37 1.96 14.48
CA SER A 4 -6.18 2.94 13.40
C SER A 4 -4.86 2.71 12.66
N ILE A 5 -4.62 3.42 11.55
CA ILE A 5 -3.30 3.37 10.89
C ILE A 5 -2.24 4.01 11.77
N GLN A 6 -2.60 5.05 12.52
CA GLN A 6 -1.69 5.64 13.51
C GLN A 6 -1.32 4.63 14.60
N ASP A 7 -2.29 3.90 15.16
CA ASP A 7 -2.03 2.86 16.17
C ASP A 7 -1.07 1.78 15.64
N LEU A 8 -1.27 1.35 14.39
CA LEU A 8 -0.39 0.37 13.74
C LEU A 8 1.01 0.94 13.51
N THR A 9 1.11 2.20 13.11
CA THR A 9 2.40 2.88 12.87
C THR A 9 3.20 2.95 14.16
N ASP A 10 2.57 3.36 15.26
CA ASP A 10 3.20 3.47 16.57
C ASP A 10 3.71 2.10 17.07
N ILE A 11 2.90 1.05 16.93
CA ILE A 11 3.29 -0.32 17.30
C ILE A 11 4.52 -0.79 16.51
N VAL A 12 4.52 -0.56 15.20
CA VAL A 12 5.58 -1.00 14.30
C VAL A 12 6.88 -0.22 14.54
N CYS A 13 6.79 1.10 14.70
CA CYS A 13 7.94 1.93 15.02
C CYS A 13 8.54 1.56 16.39
N ALA A 14 7.70 1.36 17.41
CA ALA A 14 8.18 0.91 18.72
C ALA A 14 8.90 -0.45 18.62
N PHE A 15 8.33 -1.41 17.88
CA PHE A 15 8.95 -2.71 17.66
C PHE A 15 10.32 -2.59 16.97
N ALA A 16 10.45 -1.71 15.98
CA ALA A 16 11.70 -1.45 15.27
C ALA A 16 12.74 -0.76 16.18
N ASP A 17 12.30 0.21 16.98
CA ASP A 17 13.13 0.96 17.93
C ASP A 17 13.74 0.05 18.99
N GLU A 18 12.93 -0.85 19.57
CA GLU A 18 13.37 -1.87 20.55
C GLU A 18 14.51 -2.76 20.02
N ARG A 19 14.62 -2.90 18.69
CA ARG A 19 15.61 -3.74 18.01
C ARG A 19 16.74 -2.94 17.37
N GLY A 20 16.74 -1.62 17.52
CA GLY A 20 17.73 -0.73 16.91
C GLY A 20 17.60 -0.58 15.39
N TRP A 21 16.43 -0.90 14.83
CA TRP A 21 16.16 -0.82 13.38
C TRP A 21 15.66 0.55 12.92
N ALA A 22 15.43 1.48 13.84
CA ALA A 22 15.01 2.86 13.59
C ALA A 22 15.87 3.59 12.53
N ASN A 23 17.14 3.22 12.44
CA ASN A 23 18.13 3.87 11.59
C ASN A 23 18.13 3.40 10.13
N ASN A 24 17.31 2.41 9.75
CA ASN A 24 17.25 1.87 8.38
C ASN A 24 17.02 2.98 7.33
N ASP A 25 17.85 3.03 6.30
CA ASP A 25 17.74 4.04 5.23
C ASP A 25 16.43 3.87 4.43
N PRO A 26 15.78 4.95 3.95
CA PRO A 26 14.55 4.83 3.14
C PRO A 26 14.69 3.88 1.95
N ASN A 27 15.86 3.78 1.32
CA ASN A 27 16.08 2.85 0.21
C ASN A 27 16.08 1.38 0.67
N GLN A 28 16.52 1.11 1.90
CA GLN A 28 16.45 -0.23 2.48
C GLN A 28 15.01 -0.62 2.78
N LEU A 29 14.22 0.29 3.36
CA LEU A 29 12.79 0.06 3.61
C LEU A 29 12.01 -0.18 2.32
N ILE A 30 12.29 0.57 1.25
CA ILE A 30 11.69 0.33 -0.08
C ILE A 30 12.09 -1.05 -0.61
N SER A 31 13.36 -1.43 -0.47
CA SER A 31 13.83 -2.76 -0.87
C SER A 31 13.10 -3.86 -0.11
N SER A 32 12.92 -3.71 1.21
CA SER A 32 12.13 -4.65 2.02
C SER A 32 10.69 -4.75 1.52
N ILE A 33 10.00 -3.62 1.26
CA ILE A 33 8.64 -3.63 0.69
C ILE A 33 8.57 -4.46 -0.60
N LEU A 34 9.57 -4.31 -1.49
CA LEU A 34 9.61 -5.05 -2.75
C LEU A 34 9.84 -6.55 -2.55
N ILE A 35 10.63 -6.93 -1.55
CA ILE A 35 10.86 -8.33 -1.19
C ILE A 35 9.56 -8.96 -0.69
N GLU A 36 8.90 -8.35 0.32
CA GLU A 36 7.66 -8.88 0.88
C GLU A 36 6.51 -8.90 -0.15
N LEU A 37 6.49 -7.92 -1.07
CA LEU A 37 5.57 -7.95 -2.20
C LEU A 37 5.84 -9.12 -3.15
N GLY A 38 7.10 -9.51 -3.31
CA GLY A 38 7.51 -10.71 -4.02
C GLY A 38 6.99 -11.98 -3.34
N GLU A 39 7.18 -12.10 -2.03
CA GLU A 39 6.68 -13.23 -1.22
C GLU A 39 5.16 -13.35 -1.32
N LEU A 40 4.43 -12.23 -1.17
CA LEU A 40 2.99 -12.19 -1.41
C LEU A 40 2.63 -12.66 -2.82
N ALA A 41 3.36 -12.21 -3.85
CA ALA A 41 3.11 -12.57 -5.23
C ALA A 41 3.31 -14.07 -5.50
N GLU A 42 4.18 -14.75 -4.76
CA GLU A 42 4.41 -16.19 -4.92
C GLU A 42 3.14 -17.03 -4.68
N HIS A 43 2.23 -16.55 -3.84
CA HIS A 43 0.96 -17.22 -3.59
C HIS A 43 -0.01 -17.17 -4.79
N TYR A 44 0.21 -16.26 -5.75
CA TYR A 44 -0.68 -16.01 -6.88
C TYR A 44 -0.06 -16.28 -8.26
N GLN A 45 1.28 -16.25 -8.40
CA GLN A 45 2.00 -16.21 -9.68
C GLN A 45 1.64 -17.31 -10.71
N TRP A 46 1.18 -18.49 -10.28
CA TRP A 46 0.85 -19.63 -11.16
C TRP A 46 -0.65 -19.95 -11.23
N LYS A 47 -1.52 -19.01 -10.85
CA LYS A 47 -2.97 -19.23 -10.75
C LYS A 47 -3.70 -18.58 -11.92
N SER A 48 -4.48 -19.37 -12.66
CA SER A 48 -5.34 -18.86 -13.75
C SER A 48 -6.62 -18.19 -13.26
N ARG A 49 -6.94 -18.36 -11.97
CA ARG A 49 -8.08 -17.79 -11.25
C ARG A 49 -7.62 -17.40 -9.86
N PHE A 50 -8.37 -16.54 -9.16
CA PHE A 50 -8.08 -16.30 -7.74
C PHE A 50 -8.10 -17.62 -6.96
N PRO A 51 -7.02 -17.95 -6.24
CA PRO A 51 -6.94 -19.20 -5.49
C PRO A 51 -7.91 -19.19 -4.32
N GLU A 52 -8.62 -20.30 -4.12
CA GLU A 52 -9.37 -20.55 -2.90
C GLU A 52 -8.42 -21.10 -1.84
N PHE A 53 -7.96 -20.22 -0.95
CA PHE A 53 -7.10 -20.61 0.17
C PHE A 53 -7.91 -21.23 1.31
N ASP A 54 -7.38 -22.32 1.88
CA ASP A 54 -7.86 -22.83 3.16
C ASP A 54 -7.51 -21.86 4.31
N LYS A 55 -7.96 -22.17 5.53
CA LYS A 55 -7.75 -21.32 6.70
C LYS A 55 -6.27 -21.09 7.00
N GLN A 56 -5.45 -22.12 6.88
CA GLN A 56 -4.02 -22.04 7.17
C GLN A 56 -3.33 -21.17 6.14
N LYS A 57 -3.65 -21.37 4.85
CA LYS A 57 -3.03 -20.60 3.78
C LYS A 57 -3.45 -19.13 3.80
N LYS A 58 -4.70 -18.82 4.16
CA LYS A 58 -5.15 -17.43 4.38
C LYS A 58 -4.36 -16.73 5.48
N LEU A 59 -3.96 -17.46 6.52
CA LEU A 59 -3.16 -16.91 7.60
C LEU A 59 -1.75 -16.55 7.11
N GLU A 60 -1.10 -17.48 6.40
CA GLU A 60 0.23 -17.25 5.79
C GLU A 60 0.22 -16.06 4.84
N VAL A 61 -0.71 -16.06 3.86
CA VAL A 61 -0.85 -14.93 2.91
C VAL A 61 -1.14 -13.63 3.65
N GLY A 62 -1.90 -13.70 4.75
CA GLY A 62 -2.19 -12.57 5.61
C GLY A 62 -0.96 -11.99 6.30
N TYR A 63 0.06 -12.80 6.59
CA TYR A 63 1.33 -12.32 7.15
C TYR A 63 2.11 -11.51 6.13
N GLU A 64 2.16 -11.95 4.87
CA GLU A 64 2.82 -11.17 3.80
C GLU A 64 2.19 -9.78 3.61
N PHE A 65 0.86 -9.67 3.75
CA PHE A 65 0.18 -8.36 3.76
C PHE A 65 0.63 -7.49 4.93
N VAL A 66 0.83 -8.08 6.11
CA VAL A 66 1.31 -7.37 7.30
C VAL A 66 2.76 -6.97 7.15
N ASP A 67 3.61 -7.79 6.54
CA ASP A 67 5.03 -7.48 6.34
C ASP A 67 5.23 -6.32 5.36
N ILE A 68 4.47 -6.29 4.27
CA ILE A 68 4.41 -5.12 3.37
C ILE A 68 3.97 -3.87 4.13
N LEU A 69 2.91 -3.97 4.93
CA LEU A 69 2.40 -2.86 5.72
C LEU A 69 3.43 -2.40 6.76
N PHE A 70 4.12 -3.32 7.41
CA PHE A 70 5.13 -3.07 8.43
C PHE A 70 6.25 -2.15 7.90
N TYR A 71 6.82 -2.47 6.74
CA TYR A 71 7.84 -1.60 6.15
C TYR A 71 7.27 -0.30 5.57
N LEU A 72 6.05 -0.32 5.03
CA LEU A 72 5.39 0.88 4.52
C LEU A 72 5.13 1.91 5.63
N LEU A 73 4.65 1.47 6.80
CA LEU A 73 4.39 2.37 7.92
C LEU A 73 5.68 2.96 8.49
N GLN A 74 6.76 2.17 8.61
CA GLN A 74 8.07 2.71 8.99
C GLN A 74 8.58 3.75 8.00
N LEU A 75 8.46 3.48 6.70
CA LEU A 75 8.88 4.40 5.66
C LEU A 75 8.08 5.70 5.71
N ALA A 76 6.76 5.62 5.90
CA ALA A 76 5.89 6.78 6.01
C ALA A 76 6.24 7.62 7.23
N ALA A 77 6.39 7.01 8.41
CA ALA A 77 6.79 7.67 9.64
C ALA A 77 8.14 8.39 9.47
N LYS A 78 9.15 7.70 8.91
CA LYS A 78 10.48 8.28 8.64
C LYS A 78 10.45 9.41 7.61
N SER A 79 9.50 9.37 6.69
CA SER A 79 9.31 10.41 5.66
C SER A 79 8.44 11.57 6.14
N GLY A 80 7.91 11.53 7.38
CA GLY A 80 6.97 12.52 7.89
C GLY A 80 5.63 12.52 7.16
N ILE A 81 5.21 11.37 6.61
CA ILE A 81 3.97 11.22 5.86
C ILE A 81 2.90 10.64 6.80
N ASP A 82 1.86 11.42 7.05
CA ASP A 82 0.61 10.96 7.66
C ASP A 82 -0.24 10.26 6.58
N ILE A 83 -0.36 8.93 6.70
CA ILE A 83 -1.12 8.12 5.74
C ILE A 83 -2.62 8.40 5.82
N GLU A 84 -3.17 8.63 7.02
CA GLU A 84 -4.61 8.88 7.19
C GLU A 84 -4.98 10.22 6.55
N ALA A 85 -4.21 11.27 6.84
CA ALA A 85 -4.41 12.57 6.21
C ALA A 85 -4.18 12.52 4.69
N ALA A 86 -3.16 11.77 4.23
CA ALA A 86 -2.92 11.58 2.80
C ALA A 86 -4.07 10.84 2.11
N PHE A 87 -4.65 9.83 2.77
CA PHE A 87 -5.80 9.08 2.29
C PHE A 87 -7.03 9.99 2.18
N ASP A 88 -7.35 10.76 3.22
CA ASP A 88 -8.48 11.69 3.24
C ASP A 88 -8.36 12.78 2.15
N SER A 89 -7.14 13.26 1.89
CA SER A 89 -6.87 14.21 0.81
C SER A 89 -6.95 13.56 -0.59
N LYS A 90 -6.58 12.27 -0.70
CA LYS A 90 -6.53 11.55 -1.99
C LYS A 90 -7.90 11.06 -2.45
N LEU A 91 -8.71 10.53 -1.54
CA LEU A 91 -9.91 9.78 -1.89
C LEU A 91 -10.93 10.62 -2.67
N PRO A 92 -11.24 11.89 -2.32
CA PRO A 92 -12.13 12.73 -3.14
C PRO A 92 -11.59 12.97 -4.55
N LYS A 93 -10.27 13.09 -4.70
CA LYS A 93 -9.61 13.25 -6.01
C LYS A 93 -9.74 11.97 -6.86
N LEU A 94 -9.75 10.79 -6.22
CA LEU A 94 -10.03 9.53 -6.90
C LEU A 94 -11.48 9.42 -7.34
N HIS A 95 -12.43 9.82 -6.50
CA HIS A 95 -13.85 9.87 -6.88
C HIS A 95 -14.13 10.79 -8.06
N ALA A 96 -13.50 11.98 -8.08
CA ALA A 96 -13.63 12.89 -9.20
C ALA A 96 -13.01 12.33 -10.48
N LYS A 97 -11.89 11.58 -10.36
CA LYS A 97 -11.22 10.95 -11.50
C LYS A 97 -11.99 9.73 -12.04
N PHE A 98 -12.58 8.94 -11.15
CA PHE A 98 -13.26 7.69 -11.47
C PHE A 98 -14.69 7.72 -10.91
N PRO A 99 -15.60 8.47 -11.55
CA PRO A 99 -16.96 8.64 -11.05
C PRO A 99 -17.79 7.35 -11.18
N VAL A 100 -18.78 7.20 -10.31
CA VAL A 100 -19.74 6.10 -10.39
C VAL A 100 -20.55 6.22 -11.68
N GLY A 101 -20.68 5.11 -12.42
CA GLY A 101 -21.39 5.08 -13.70
C GLY A 101 -20.54 5.49 -14.90
N GLN A 102 -19.23 5.72 -14.71
CA GLN A 102 -18.28 5.90 -15.81
C GLN A 102 -18.31 4.70 -16.76
N THR A 103 -18.34 4.95 -18.07
CA THR A 103 -18.25 3.88 -19.09
C THR A 103 -16.80 3.45 -19.32
N ASP A 104 -16.58 2.27 -19.90
CA ASP A 104 -15.23 1.78 -20.23
C ASP A 104 -14.47 2.74 -21.16
N GLU A 105 -15.16 3.37 -22.11
CA GLU A 105 -14.57 4.37 -23.00
C GLU A 105 -14.12 5.64 -22.25
N GLU A 106 -14.94 6.10 -21.30
CA GLU A 106 -14.60 7.25 -20.45
C GLU A 106 -13.44 6.94 -19.50
N PHE A 107 -13.40 5.70 -18.99
CA PHE A 107 -12.31 5.21 -18.16
C PHE A 107 -10.98 5.16 -18.91
N GLU A 108 -10.95 4.59 -20.11
CA GLU A 108 -9.74 4.52 -20.93
C GLU A 108 -9.26 5.91 -21.36
N ARG A 109 -10.18 6.81 -21.74
CA ARG A 109 -9.84 8.23 -22.03
C ARG A 109 -9.18 8.91 -20.82
N THR A 110 -9.74 8.68 -19.62
CA THR A 110 -9.17 9.20 -18.37
C THR A 110 -7.77 8.63 -18.08
N LYS A 111 -7.54 7.34 -18.39
CA LYS A 111 -6.21 6.70 -18.27
C LYS A 111 -5.20 7.25 -19.26
N GLU A 112 -5.60 7.47 -20.50
CA GLU A 112 -4.71 8.03 -21.54
C GLU A 112 -4.31 9.46 -21.22
N GLU A 113 -5.27 10.30 -20.83
CA GLU A 113 -4.98 11.67 -20.41
C GLU A 113 -4.00 11.67 -19.24
N TYR A 114 -4.21 10.78 -18.26
CA TYR A 114 -3.32 10.62 -17.11
C TYR A 114 -1.89 10.20 -17.49
N ARG A 115 -1.73 9.27 -18.44
CA ARG A 115 -0.41 8.88 -18.95
C ARG A 115 0.28 10.03 -19.67
N ARG A 116 -0.49 10.84 -20.41
CA ARG A 116 0.02 11.99 -21.18
C ARG A 116 0.44 13.16 -20.31
N THR A 117 -0.32 13.50 -19.28
CA THR A 117 -0.09 14.71 -18.46
C THR A 117 0.87 14.48 -17.27
N GLY A 118 1.23 13.24 -16.98
CA GLY A 118 2.07 12.86 -15.85
C GLY A 118 1.29 12.74 -14.54
N LYS A 119 1.77 11.84 -13.67
CA LYS A 119 1.04 11.37 -12.48
C LYS A 119 0.71 12.47 -11.43
N ASN A 120 1.49 13.56 -11.40
CA ASN A 120 1.46 14.54 -10.32
C ASN A 120 0.38 15.63 -10.46
N LYS A 121 -0.18 15.86 -11.65
CA LYS A 121 -1.19 16.93 -11.87
C LYS A 121 -2.59 16.63 -11.32
N LEU A 122 -2.83 15.42 -10.83
CA LEU A 122 -4.09 15.06 -10.17
C LEU A 122 -4.21 15.56 -8.74
N TYR A 123 -3.10 16.05 -8.17
CA TYR A 123 -3.02 16.42 -6.76
C TYR A 123 -2.89 17.92 -6.54
N SER A 124 -2.50 18.66 -7.58
CA SER A 124 -2.39 20.12 -7.66
C SER A 124 -3.74 20.78 -7.91
#